data_AF-A0A1F4F8W5-F1
#
_entry.id   AF-A0A1F4F8W5-F1
#
_cell.length_a   1.000
_cell.length_b   1.000
_cell.length_c   1.000
_cell.angle_alpha   90.00
_cell.angle_beta   90.00
_cell.angle_gamma   90.00
#
_symmetry.space_group_name_H-M   'P 1'
#
loop_
_entity.id
_entity.type
_entity.pdbx_description
1 polymer ?
#
loop_
_entity_poly.entity_id
_entity_poly.type
_entity_poly.pdbx_seq_one_letter_code
_entity_poly.pdbx_strand_id
1 'polypeptide(L)' 'MEKTQVYLRREELAALRKAAARSGRSVAELVREAIRKVVLKPRSAGPVAIWDDEPKRPSVDHDSVHDEP' A
#
# COMPACT_ATOMS: atom_id res chain seq x y z
N MET A 1 18.89 1.91 11.13
CA MET A 1 17.62 2.62 11.43
C MET A 1 17.97 4.05 11.79
N GLU A 2 17.20 5.02 11.30
CA GLU A 2 17.35 6.43 11.69
C GLU A 2 16.25 6.83 12.68
N LYS A 3 16.50 7.85 13.50
CA LYS A 3 15.59 8.30 14.55
C LYS A 3 14.87 9.57 14.10
N THR A 4 13.57 9.46 13.87
CA THR A 4 12.69 10.62 13.65
C THR A 4 11.91 10.93 14.93
N GLN A 5 11.70 12.20 15.23
CA GLN A 5 10.79 12.66 16.28
C GLN A 5 9.67 13.47 15.62
N VAL A 6 8.42 13.26 16.08
CA VAL A 6 7.24 13.96 15.59
C VAL A 6 6.40 14.41 16.77
N TYR A 7 5.78 15.58 16.65
CA TYR A 7 4.81 16.07 17.61
C TYR A 7 3.42 15.52 17.26
N LEU A 8 2.75 14.97 18.27
CA LEU A 8 1.35 14.56 18.21
C LEU A 8 0.60 15.31 19.30
N ARG A 9 -0.70 15.54 19.09
CA ARG A 9 -1.56 16.05 20.16
C ARG A 9 -1.70 15.00 21.26
N ARG A 10 -2.04 15.44 22.47
CA ARG A 10 -2.09 14.57 23.66
C ARG A 10 -3.13 13.46 23.50
N GLU A 11 -4.27 13.80 22.91
CA GLU A 11 -5.37 12.91 22.57
C GLU A 11 -4.99 11.85 21.53
N GLU A 12 -4.25 12.23 20.48
CA GLU A 12 -3.76 11.33 19.43
C GLU A 12 -2.76 10.32 20.00
N LEU A 13 -1.80 10.79 20.81
CA LEU A 13 -0.83 9.94 21.48
C LEU A 13 -1.49 8.98 22.49
N ALA A 14 -2.54 9.41 23.19
CA ALA A 14 -3.31 8.56 24.08
C ALA A 14 -4.09 7.48 23.31
N ALA A 15 -4.74 7.84 22.20
CA ALA A 15 -5.44 6.90 21.32
C ALA A 15 -4.48 5.85 20.73
N LEU A 16 -3.30 6.28 20.26
CA LEU A 16 -2.27 5.41 19.71
C LEU A 16 -1.71 4.43 20.76
N ARG A 17 -1.49 4.88 22.00
CA ARG A 17 -1.10 4.00 23.12
C ARG A 17 -2.19 2.99 23.46
N LYS A 18 -3.48 3.37 23.43
CA LYS A 18 -4.61 2.44 23.62
C LYS A 18 -4.69 1.40 22.49
N ALA A 19 -4.42 1.80 21.25
CA ALA A 19 -4.36 0.89 20.11
C ALA A 19 -3.19 -0.11 20.23
N ALA A 20 -2.01 0.35 20.66
CA ALA A 20 -0.86 -0.48 20.97
C ALA A 20 -1.18 -1.54 22.04
N ALA A 21 -1.70 -1.11 23.20
CA ALA A 21 -2.10 -2.00 24.28
C ALA A 21 -3.14 -3.06 23.84
N ARG A 22 -4.18 -2.65 23.09
CA ARG A 22 -5.20 -3.56 22.55
C ARG A 22 -4.65 -4.59 21.56
N SER A 23 -3.59 -4.26 20.83
CA SER A 23 -2.99 -5.14 19.81
C SER A 23 -1.82 -5.98 20.35
N GLY A 24 -1.35 -5.73 21.57
CA GLY A 24 -0.14 -6.35 22.13
C GLY A 24 1.17 -5.89 21.45
N ARG A 25 1.11 -4.85 20.60
CA ARG A 25 2.23 -4.41 19.74
C ARG A 25 2.80 -3.08 20.22
N SER A 26 4.05 -2.81 19.87
CA SER A 26 4.69 -1.55 20.27
C SER A 26 4.14 -0.35 19.48
N VAL A 27 4.07 0.82 20.13
CA VAL A 27 3.66 2.08 19.47
C VAL A 27 4.53 2.36 18.24
N ALA A 28 5.84 2.13 18.33
CA ALA A 28 6.77 2.36 17.23
C ALA A 28 6.51 1.42 16.03
N GLU A 29 6.03 0.21 16.27
CA GLU A 29 5.66 -0.74 15.23
C GLU A 29 4.37 -0.34 14.52
N LEU A 30 3.34 0.06 15.28
CA LEU A 30 2.10 0.61 14.70
C LEU A 30 2.36 1.85 13.84
N VAL A 31 3.24 2.76 14.29
CA VAL A 31 3.63 3.95 13.52
C VAL A 31 4.35 3.56 12.23
N ARG A 32 5.33 2.64 12.30
CA ARG A 32 6.05 2.15 11.09
C ARG A 32 5.10 1.48 10.10
N GLU A 33 4.13 0.70 10.58
CA GLU A 33 3.13 0.05 9.73
C GLU A 33 2.17 1.07 9.10
N ALA A 34 1.66 2.03 9.87
CA ALA A 34 0.79 3.09 9.37
C ALA A 34 1.49 3.93 8.28
N ILE A 35 2.75 4.32 8.51
CA ILE A 35 3.58 5.00 7.51
C ILE A 35 3.71 4.12 6.25
N ARG A 36 4.00 2.82 6.38
CA ARG A 36 4.11 1.90 5.24
C ARG A 36 2.80 1.70 4.48
N LYS A 37 1.65 1.70 5.16
CA LYS A 37 0.34 1.47 4.53
C LYS A 37 -0.26 2.72 3.88
N VAL A 38 0.01 3.90 4.43
CA VAL A 38 -0.64 5.16 4.04
C VAL A 38 0.28 6.06 3.22
N VAL A 39 1.53 6.25 3.64
CA VAL A 39 2.46 7.22 3.04
C VAL A 39 3.41 6.54 2.05
N LEU A 40 4.07 5.46 2.48
CA LEU A 40 4.95 4.65 1.67
C LEU A 40 4.21 3.43 1.09
N LYS A 41 2.91 3.59 0.78
CA LYS A 41 2.10 2.53 0.18
C LYS A 41 2.84 2.07 -1.09
N PRO A 42 3.22 0.79 -1.20
CA PRO A 42 3.90 0.32 -2.40
C PRO A 42 3.05 0.65 -3.62
N ARG A 43 3.67 1.25 -4.63
CA ARG A 43 3.02 1.43 -5.94
C ARG A 43 2.63 0.05 -6.42
N SER A 44 1.36 -0.12 -6.75
CA SER A 44 0.87 -1.29 -7.47
C SER A 44 1.80 -1.51 -8.68
N ALA A 45 2.36 -2.71 -8.89
CA ALA A 45 3.23 -3.10 -10.01
C ALA A 45 3.09 -4.62 -10.32
N GLY A 46 3.12 -5.01 -11.60
CA GLY A 46 2.87 -6.37 -12.12
C GLY A 46 1.37 -6.77 -12.35
N PRO A 47 1.03 -7.34 -13.51
CA PRO A 47 -0.30 -7.60 -14.10
C PRO A 47 -1.62 -7.02 -13.54
N VAL A 48 -2.07 -7.38 -12.33
CA VAL A 48 -3.52 -7.46 -12.01
C VAL A 48 -4.25 -6.10 -11.86
N ALA A 49 -3.54 -5.06 -11.39
CA ALA A 49 -3.87 -3.65 -11.56
C ALA A 49 -2.84 -2.91 -12.45
N ILE A 50 -1.97 -3.65 -13.15
CA ILE A 50 -0.54 -3.26 -13.21
C ILE A 50 0.30 -4.08 -14.20
N TRP A 51 -0.19 -4.35 -15.41
CA TRP A 51 0.78 -4.55 -16.51
C TRP A 51 1.59 -3.24 -16.62
N ASP A 52 2.85 -3.25 -16.18
CA ASP A 52 3.72 -2.06 -16.24
C ASP A 52 4.13 -1.75 -17.70
N ASP A 53 3.93 -2.69 -18.63
CA ASP A 53 4.17 -2.60 -20.07
C ASP A 53 2.89 -2.40 -20.90
N GLU A 54 3.01 -1.86 -22.11
CA GLU A 54 1.87 -1.64 -23.02
C GLU A 54 1.32 -2.96 -23.61
N PRO A 55 -0.02 -3.15 -23.68
CA PRO A 55 -0.61 -4.39 -24.21
C PRO A 55 -0.24 -4.65 -25.67
N LYS A 56 0.17 -5.90 -25.97
CA LYS A 56 0.59 -6.31 -27.33
C LYS A 56 -0.48 -6.11 -28.41
N ARG A 57 -1.76 -6.18 -28.06
CA ARG A 57 -2.93 -5.84 -28.89
C ARG A 57 -4.05 -5.28 -28.01
N PRO A 58 -4.87 -4.33 -28.50
CA PRO A 58 -6.04 -3.85 -27.79
C PRO A 58 -7.17 -4.90 -27.76
N SER A 59 -8.07 -4.80 -26.78
CA SER A 59 -9.20 -5.73 -26.62
C SER A 59 -10.25 -5.69 -27.76
N VAL A 60 -10.15 -4.73 -28.68
CA VAL A 60 -11.00 -4.65 -29.88
C VAL A 60 -10.59 -5.67 -30.95
N ASP A 61 -9.33 -6.12 -30.95
CA ASP A 61 -8.80 -7.15 -31.86
C ASP A 61 -9.04 -8.58 -31.31
N HIS A 62 -10.04 -8.75 -30.43
CA HIS A 62 -10.33 -10.05 -29.82
C HIS A 62 -11.08 -10.99 -30.77
N ASP A 63 -12.00 -10.45 -31.57
CA ASP A 63 -12.83 -11.26 -32.47
C ASP A 63 -12.02 -11.79 -33.67
N SER A 64 -11.01 -11.04 -34.12
CA SER A 64 -10.10 -11.42 -35.20
C SER A 64 -9.03 -12.46 -34.80
N VAL A 65 -9.03 -12.95 -33.56
CA VAL A 65 -8.17 -14.07 -33.12
C VAL A 65 -8.58 -15.41 -33.75
N HIS A 66 -9.77 -15.50 -34.32
CA HIS A 66 -10.31 -16.71 -34.94
C HIS A 66 -10.49 -16.62 -36.48
N ASP A 67 -10.05 -15.51 -37.09
CA ASP A 67 -10.19 -15.27 -38.54
C ASP A 67 -9.02 -15.82 -39.37
N GLU A 68 -7.92 -16.26 -38.74
CA GLU A 68 -6.76 -16.89 -39.39
C GLU A 68 -6.68 -18.40 -39.03
N PRO A 69 -6.48 -19.31 -40.01
CA PRO A 69 -6.55 -20.77 -39.83
C PRO A 69 -5.27 -21.45 -39.32
#